data_AF-A0A9E0WZ59-F1
#
_entry.id   AF-A0A9E0WZ59-F1
#
_cell.length_a   1.000
_cell.length_b   1.000
_cell.length_c   1.000
_cell.angle_alpha   90.00
_cell.angle_beta   90.00
_cell.angle_gamma   90.00
#
_symmetry.space_group_name_H-M   'P 1'
#
loop_
_entity.id
_entity.type
_entity.pdbx_description
1 polymer ?
#
loop_
_entity_poly.entity_id
_entity_poly.type
_entity_poly.pdbx_seq_one_letter_code
_entity_poly.pdbx_strand_id
1 'polypeptide(L)'
;MWKWQDGAWVRTVLHVPDPKMSPIYAGLPKAVTDDGRMIVGLSNSRQPGDSGYGFVWTAATDMIIADAYLESLGYGVDGSVRDVYALTPNGQTMVTHAGCGGLGQCLLRRVPSELDASKQ
;
A
#
# COMPACT_ATOMS: atom_id res chain seq x y z
N MET A 1 8.68 6.16 17.57
CA MET A 1 8.70 7.64 17.58
C MET A 1 9.77 8.11 18.57
N TRP A 2 10.50 9.18 18.26
CA TRP A 2 11.47 9.80 19.19
C TRP A 2 10.81 10.96 19.93
N LYS A 3 11.02 11.05 21.24
CA LYS A 3 10.54 12.16 22.07
C LYS A 3 11.63 12.60 23.03
N TRP A 4 11.81 13.90 23.20
CA TRP A 4 12.74 14.45 24.20
C TRP A 4 12.09 14.41 25.58
N GLN A 5 12.72 13.71 26.54
CA GLN A 5 12.28 13.61 27.94
C GLN A 5 13.52 13.59 28.85
N ASP A 6 13.49 14.38 29.93
CA ASP A 6 14.50 14.43 30.99
C ASP A 6 15.95 14.54 30.50
N GLY A 7 16.17 15.38 29.48
CA GLY A 7 17.51 15.62 28.94
C GLY A 7 18.03 14.54 28.00
N ALA A 8 17.18 13.60 27.56
CA ALA A 8 17.55 12.56 26.61
C ALA A 8 16.49 12.36 25.50
N TRP A 9 16.95 11.91 24.33
CA TRP A 9 16.07 11.40 23.28
C TRP A 9 15.63 9.99 23.66
N VAL A 10 14.34 9.83 23.96
CA VAL A 10 13.72 8.54 24.26
C VAL A 10 13.04 8.01 22.99
N ARG A 11 13.46 6.83 22.53
CA ARG A 11 12.79 6.11 21.44
C ARG A 11 11.74 5.19 22.04
N THR A 12 10.46 5.52 21.85
CA THR A 12 9.41 4.52 22.03
C THR A 12 9.33 3.70 20.75
N VAL A 13 9.86 2.48 20.81
CA VAL A 13 9.57 1.44 19.82
C VAL A 13 8.22 0.86 20.21
N LEU A 14 7.17 1.30 19.52
CA LEU A 14 5.87 0.64 19.60
C LEU A 14 6.03 -0.70 18.91
N HIS A 15 6.31 -1.75 19.68
CA HIS A 15 6.13 -3.11 19.22
C HIS A 15 4.62 -3.35 19.23
N VAL A 16 4.01 -3.34 18.06
CA VAL A 16 2.60 -3.72 17.88
C VAL A 16 2.64 -5.16 17.35
N PRO A 17 2.65 -6.18 18.24
CA PRO A 17 2.58 -7.56 17.82
C PRO A 17 1.18 -7.80 17.24
N ASP A 18 1.10 -7.90 15.92
CA ASP A 18 -0.10 -8.40 15.25
C ASP A 18 0.06 -9.92 15.07
N PRO A 19 -0.82 -10.76 15.64
CA PRO A 19 -0.75 -12.22 15.46
C PRO A 19 -0.91 -12.66 14.00
N LYS A 20 -1.33 -11.76 13.11
CA LYS A 20 -1.42 -11.95 11.66
C LYS A 20 -0.27 -11.30 10.90
N MET A 21 0.70 -10.68 11.60
CA MET A 21 1.88 -10.10 10.97
C MET A 21 2.63 -11.20 10.22
N SER A 22 2.45 -11.24 8.89
CA SER A 22 3.06 -12.26 8.06
C SER A 22 4.58 -12.05 8.08
N PRO A 23 5.37 -13.04 8.54
CA PRO A 23 6.84 -12.95 8.47
C PRO A 23 7.36 -13.00 7.03
N ILE A 24 6.46 -13.22 6.05
CA ILE A 24 6.73 -13.36 4.63
C ILE A 24 6.72 -11.99 3.92
N TYR A 25 6.06 -10.99 4.53
CA TYR A 25 6.02 -9.62 4.03
C TYR A 25 6.53 -8.67 5.11
N ALA A 26 7.83 -8.45 5.15
CA ALA A 26 8.38 -7.32 5.89
C ALA A 26 8.12 -6.05 5.07
N GLY A 27 6.90 -5.53 5.18
CA GLY A 27 6.53 -4.26 4.55
C GLY A 27 7.48 -3.14 4.99
N LEU A 28 7.90 -2.31 4.04
CA LEU A 28 8.51 -1.02 4.29
C LEU A 28 7.38 0.02 4.30
N PRO A 29 6.77 0.34 5.46
CA PRO A 29 5.73 1.34 5.54
C PRO A 29 6.30 2.71 5.18
N LYS A 30 5.55 3.48 4.39
CA LYS A 30 5.98 4.81 3.89
C LYS A 30 5.02 5.93 4.28
N ALA A 31 3.73 5.63 4.37
CA ALA A 31 2.73 6.59 4.81
C ALA A 31 1.59 5.92 5.59
N VAL A 32 0.88 6.73 6.37
CA VAL A 32 -0.23 6.34 7.24
C VAL A 32 -1.26 7.47 7.26
N THR A 33 -2.55 7.15 7.37
CA THR A 33 -3.62 8.16 7.55
C THR A 33 -3.55 8.80 8.94
N ASP A 34 -4.10 9.99 9.12
CA ASP A 34 -4.07 10.68 10.43
C ASP A 34 -4.79 9.88 11.53
N ASP A 35 -5.79 9.09 11.16
CA ASP A 35 -6.52 8.20 12.08
C ASP A 35 -5.83 6.85 12.30
N GLY A 36 -4.70 6.59 11.64
CA GLY A 36 -3.91 5.38 11.78
C GLY A 36 -4.56 4.11 11.21
N ARG A 37 -5.69 4.21 10.51
CA ARG A 37 -6.44 3.02 10.04
C ARG A 37 -5.93 2.42 8.74
N MET A 38 -5.11 3.17 7.99
CA MET A 38 -4.55 2.74 6.73
C MET A 38 -3.06 3.01 6.68
N ILE A 39 -2.28 1.99 6.33
CA ILE A 39 -0.83 2.07 6.11
C ILE A 39 -0.53 1.60 4.69
N VAL A 40 0.41 2.25 4.03
CA VAL A 40 0.84 1.88 2.67
C VAL A 40 2.36 1.80 2.58
N GLY A 41 2.85 1.09 1.58
CA GLY A 41 4.29 1.03 1.32
C GLY A 41 4.68 -0.03 0.30
N LEU A 42 5.91 -0.53 0.44
CA LEU A 42 6.49 -1.57 -0.40
C LEU A 42 6.55 -2.88 0.38
N SER A 43 5.93 -3.94 -0.15
CA SER A 43 6.12 -5.29 0.35
C SER A 43 7.44 -5.81 -0.19
N ASN A 44 8.32 -6.30 0.68
CA ASN A 44 9.47 -7.05 0.20
C ASN A 44 9.08 -8.51 -0.05
N SER A 45 9.67 -9.08 -1.07
CA SER A 45 9.72 -10.53 -1.22
C SER A 45 10.97 -11.07 -0.54
N ARG A 46 10.87 -12.29 -0.01
CA ARG A 46 11.95 -12.99 0.70
C ARG A 46 13.03 -13.56 -0.22
N GLN A 47 12.83 -13.54 -1.55
CA GLN A 47 13.72 -14.19 -2.51
C GLN A 47 14.57 -13.19 -3.30
N PRO A 48 15.90 -13.40 -3.42
CA PRO A 48 16.74 -12.62 -4.32
C PRO A 48 16.19 -12.64 -5.74
N GLY A 49 16.00 -11.46 -6.34
CA GLY A 49 15.49 -11.30 -7.70
C GLY A 49 13.98 -11.07 -7.80
N ASP A 50 13.24 -11.21 -6.70
CA ASP A 50 11.81 -10.94 -6.71
C ASP A 50 11.54 -9.45 -6.49
N SER A 51 10.62 -8.91 -7.28
CA SER A 51 10.30 -7.48 -7.27
C SER A 51 9.19 -7.25 -6.25
N GLY A 52 9.45 -6.41 -5.25
CA GLY A 52 8.42 -6.00 -4.29
C GLY A 52 7.20 -5.37 -4.97
N TYR A 53 6.07 -5.44 -4.28
CA TYR A 53 4.81 -4.85 -4.74
C TYR A 53 4.32 -3.80 -3.75
N GLY A 54 3.62 -2.78 -4.23
CA GLY A 54 2.93 -1.84 -3.35
C GLY A 54 1.91 -2.58 -2.51
N PHE A 55 1.77 -2.20 -1.24
CA PHE A 55 0.74 -2.76 -0.35
C PHE A 55 -0.15 -1.69 0.24
N VAL A 56 -1.35 -2.11 0.64
CA VAL A 56 -2.27 -1.40 1.51
C VAL A 56 -2.60 -2.30 2.69
N TRP A 57 -2.47 -1.79 3.90
CA TRP A 57 -2.87 -2.48 5.11
C TRP A 57 -3.99 -1.71 5.79
N THR A 58 -5.04 -2.44 6.18
CA THR A 58 -6.08 -1.97 7.09
C THR A 58 -6.42 -3.08 8.07
N ALA A 59 -7.02 -2.74 9.21
CA ALA A 59 -7.48 -3.75 10.17
C ALA A 59 -8.56 -4.69 9.60
N ALA A 60 -9.33 -4.24 8.59
CA ALA A 60 -10.41 -5.00 8.00
C ALA A 60 -9.92 -6.01 6.95
N THR A 61 -8.96 -5.62 6.13
CA THR A 61 -8.48 -6.40 4.98
C THR A 61 -7.16 -7.12 5.24
N ASP A 62 -6.51 -6.84 6.37
CA ASP A 62 -5.09 -7.13 6.55
C ASP A 62 -4.25 -6.45 5.44
N MET A 63 -3.00 -6.85 5.30
CA MET A 63 -2.13 -6.39 4.21
C MET A 63 -2.54 -7.06 2.90
N ILE A 64 -2.91 -6.26 1.91
CA ILE A 64 -3.16 -6.69 0.54
C ILE A 64 -2.27 -5.94 -0.43
N ILE A 65 -2.06 -6.51 -1.62
CA ILE A 65 -1.35 -5.85 -2.71
C ILE A 65 -2.18 -4.66 -3.20
N ALA A 66 -1.53 -3.54 -3.51
CA ALA A 66 -2.18 -2.30 -3.89
C ALA A 66 -3.04 -2.44 -5.17
N ASP A 67 -2.67 -3.32 -6.09
CA ASP A 67 -3.46 -3.63 -7.30
C ASP A 67 -4.86 -4.13 -6.90
N ALA A 68 -4.94 -5.14 -6.02
CA ALA A 68 -6.20 -5.70 -5.54
C ALA A 68 -7.05 -4.66 -4.76
N TYR A 69 -6.38 -3.78 -4.00
CA TYR A 69 -7.07 -2.68 -3.32
C TYR A 69 -7.70 -1.71 -4.34
N LEU A 70 -6.95 -1.29 -5.35
CA LEU A 70 -7.41 -0.35 -6.38
C LEU A 70 -8.53 -0.95 -7.23
N GLU A 71 -8.43 -2.24 -7.59
CA GLU A 71 -9.48 -2.98 -8.27
C GLU A 71 -10.78 -3.03 -7.45
N SER A 72 -10.69 -3.22 -6.13
CA SER A 72 -11.86 -3.20 -5.23
C SER A 72 -12.59 -1.85 -5.21
N LEU A 73 -11.89 -0.77 -5.56
CA LEU A 73 -12.43 0.59 -5.70
C LEU A 73 -12.88 0.92 -7.13
N GLY A 74 -12.78 -0.04 -8.05
CA GLY A 74 -13.14 0.11 -9.46
C GLY A 74 -12.07 0.80 -10.31
N TYR A 75 -10.79 0.74 -9.92
CA TYR A 75 -9.69 1.18 -10.77
C TYR A 75 -9.02 0.00 -11.46
N GLY A 76 -8.68 0.19 -12.74
CA GLY A 76 -7.77 -0.70 -13.46
C GLY A 76 -6.35 -0.16 -13.38
N VAL A 77 -5.39 -1.05 -13.15
CA VAL A 77 -3.96 -0.75 -13.20
C VAL A 77 -3.37 -1.41 -14.43
N ASP A 78 -2.88 -0.60 -15.37
CA ASP A 78 -2.08 -1.12 -16.49
C ASP A 78 -0.67 -1.46 -15.96
N GLY A 79 -0.42 -2.75 -15.68
CA GLY A 79 0.82 -3.25 -15.08
C GLY A 79 0.63 -3.67 -13.62
N SER A 80 1.64 -3.45 -12.78
CA SER A 80 1.53 -3.68 -11.33
C SER A 80 2.04 -2.48 -10.55
N VAL A 81 1.33 -2.10 -9.49
CA VAL A 81 1.83 -1.14 -8.50
C VAL A 81 3.02 -1.77 -7.79
N ARG A 82 4.20 -1.22 -8.07
CA ARG A 82 5.46 -1.61 -7.46
C ARG A 82 5.68 -0.95 -6.12
N ASP A 83 5.14 0.24 -5.92
CA ASP A 83 5.38 1.00 -4.70
C ASP A 83 4.25 2.00 -4.43
N VAL A 84 4.02 2.31 -3.15
CA VAL A 84 3.14 3.40 -2.72
C VAL A 84 3.93 4.33 -1.81
N TYR A 85 4.21 5.54 -2.31
CA TYR A 85 5.07 6.49 -1.61
C TYR A 85 4.35 7.33 -0.57
N ALA A 86 3.12 7.72 -0.87
CA ALA A 86 2.37 8.68 -0.06
C ALA A 86 0.86 8.47 -0.18
N LEU A 87 0.13 8.97 0.82
CA LEU A 87 -1.32 9.08 0.81
C LEU A 87 -1.75 10.40 1.46
N THR A 88 -2.93 10.92 1.12
CA THR A 88 -3.51 12.10 1.80
C THR A 88 -3.97 11.74 3.22
N PRO A 89 -4.01 12.69 4.17
CA PRO A 89 -4.40 12.41 5.57
C PRO A 89 -5.70 11.60 5.74
N ASN A 90 -6.65 11.79 4.83
CA ASN A 90 -7.96 11.11 4.79
C ASN A 90 -7.99 9.83 3.94
N GLY A 91 -6.87 9.40 3.36
CA GLY A 91 -6.74 8.18 2.55
C GLY A 91 -7.39 8.23 1.16
N GLN A 92 -7.90 9.38 0.71
CA GLN A 92 -8.62 9.48 -0.57
C GLN A 92 -7.71 9.48 -1.81
N THR A 93 -6.45 9.91 -1.65
CA THR A 93 -5.48 9.98 -2.75
C THR A 93 -4.21 9.26 -2.36
N MET A 94 -3.63 8.52 -3.31
CA MET A 94 -2.38 7.78 -3.16
C MET A 94 -1.41 8.14 -4.28
N VAL A 95 -0.11 8.20 -3.95
CA VAL A 95 0.97 8.37 -4.94
C VAL A 95 1.66 7.03 -5.12
N THR A 96 1.54 6.45 -6.30
CA THR A 96 1.99 5.10 -6.62
C THR A 96 3.03 5.09 -7.73
N HIS A 97 3.99 4.18 -7.67
CA HIS A 97 4.79 3.78 -8.83
C HIS A 97 4.23 2.49 -9.41
N ALA A 98 3.72 2.54 -10.63
CA ALA A 98 3.36 1.36 -11.39
C ALA A 98 4.51 0.98 -12.33
N GLY A 99 4.92 -0.28 -12.28
CA GLY A 99 5.92 -0.83 -13.20
C GLY A 99 5.22 -1.38 -14.44
N CYS A 100 5.41 -0.71 -15.58
CA CYS A 100 4.93 -1.18 -16.87
C CYS A 100 6.00 -2.04 -17.55
N GLY A 101 5.62 -3.22 -18.02
CA GLY A 101 6.46 -4.03 -18.90
C GLY A 101 6.61 -3.36 -20.27
N GLY A 102 7.63 -2.51 -20.43
CA GLY A 102 8.03 -1.93 -21.72
C GLY A 102 7.24 -0.70 -22.19
N LEU A 103 7.94 0.44 -22.24
CA LEU A 103 7.69 1.66 -23.05
C LEU A 103 6.34 2.42 -22.95
N GLY A 104 5.37 1.99 -22.13
CA GLY A 104 4.11 2.71 -21.92
C GLY A 104 4.04 3.46 -20.59
N GLN A 105 3.39 4.64 -20.58
CA GLN A 105 2.97 5.30 -19.34
C GLN A 105 1.89 4.44 -18.66
N CYS A 106 2.11 4.03 -17.41
CA CYS A 106 1.07 3.35 -16.64
C CYS A 106 0.01 4.36 -16.22
N LEU A 107 -1.22 4.16 -16.68
CA LEU A 107 -2.35 5.02 -16.31
C LEU A 107 -3.23 4.27 -15.33
N LEU A 108 -3.50 4.91 -14.18
CA LEU A 108 -4.62 4.54 -13.33
C LEU A 108 -5.89 5.04 -14.00
N ARG A 109 -6.75 4.10 -14.41
CA ARG A 109 -8.03 4.43 -15.04
C ARG A 109 -9.15 3.98 -14.13
N ARG A 110 -10.07 4.89 -13.83
CA ARG A 110 -11.34 4.50 -13.21
C ARG A 110 -12.10 3.68 -14.24
N VAL A 111 -12.43 2.43 -13.92
CA VAL A 111 -13.30 1.60 -14.76
C VAL A 111 -14.71 2.20 -14.66
N PRO A 112 -15.28 2.72 -15.76
CA PRO A 112 -16.64 3.22 -15.74
C PRO A 112 -17.59 2.09 -15.36
N SER A 113 -18.54 2.33 -14.46
CA SER A 113 -19.53 1.35 -13.99
C SER A 113 -20.50 0.86 -15.07
N GLU A 114 -20.36 1.32 -16.32
CA GLU A 114 -21.27 1.03 -17.45
C GLU A 114 -20.79 -0.07 -18.40
N LEU A 115 -19.66 -0.73 -18.12
CA LEU A 115 -19.16 -1.86 -18.93
C LEU A 115 -19.55 -3.25 -18.40
N ASP A 116 -20.45 -3.34 -17.43
CA ASP A 116 -21.08 -4.61 -17.01
C ASP A 116 -22.25 -4.99 -17.95
N ALA A 117 -21.99 -4.97 -19.25
CA ALA A 117 -22.94 -5.33 -20.31
C ALA A 117 -23.07 -6.86 -20.48
N SER A 118 -22.96 -7.63 -19.39
CA SER A 118 -23.12 -9.09 -19.38
C SER A 118 -24.49 -9.56 -18.87
N LYS A 119 -25.47 -8.66 -18.77
CA LYS A 119 -26.86 -8.99 -18.36
C LYS A 119 -27.94 -8.43 -19.30
N GLN A 120 -27.85 -8.72 -20.59
CA GLN A 120 -29.02 -8.76 -21.49
C GLN A 120 -29.02 -10.03 -22.32
#